data_AF-A0A966BT09-F1
#
_entry.id   AF-A0A966BT09-F1
#
_cell.length_a   1.000
_cell.length_b   1.000
_cell.length_c   1.000
_cell.angle_alpha   90.00
_cell.angle_beta   90.00
_cell.angle_gamma   90.00
#
_symmetry.space_group_name_H-M   'P 1'
#
loop_
_entity.id
_entity.type
_entity.pdbx_description
1 polymer ?
#
loop_
_entity_poly.entity_id
_entity_poly.type
_entity_poly.pdbx_seq_one_letter_code
_entity_poly.pdbx_strand_id
1 'polypeptide(L)'
;MSLQSILLGMLVQPASGYDLKQAFEQQQAHYWSANLAQIYPTLKRMEAEGLLNSEEQLSDKGPPRKVYRRTGLGRAALVDWLQGGPEVHTDRLSWLAQVGFLAELEPAGQVEFLEQLRA
;
A
#
# COMPACT_ATOMS: atom_id res chain seq x y z
N MET A 1 -4.21 6.89 -6.35
CA MET A 1 -3.66 5.66 -5.75
C MET A 1 -4.75 4.93 -4.98
N SER A 2 -5.11 3.70 -5.39
CA SER A 2 -6.23 2.93 -4.81
C SER A 2 -5.71 1.65 -4.14
N LEU A 3 -5.85 1.55 -2.82
CA LEU A 3 -5.52 0.33 -2.04
C LEU A 3 -6.19 -0.92 -2.62
N GLN A 4 -7.39 -0.79 -3.18
CA GLN A 4 -8.09 -1.87 -3.87
C GLN A 4 -7.27 -2.43 -5.04
N SER A 5 -6.70 -1.59 -5.90
CA SER A 5 -5.90 -2.05 -7.04
C SER A 5 -4.66 -2.80 -6.59
N ILE A 6 -4.02 -2.33 -5.50
CA ILE A 6 -2.87 -3.00 -4.89
C ILE A 6 -3.28 -4.38 -4.35
N LEU A 7 -4.37 -4.47 -3.59
CA LEU A 7 -4.88 -5.73 -3.06
C LEU A 7 -5.27 -6.71 -4.17
N LEU A 8 -5.89 -6.23 -5.26
CA LEU A 8 -6.15 -7.04 -6.44
C LEU A 8 -4.84 -7.57 -7.03
N GLY A 9 -3.80 -6.74 -7.13
CA GLY A 9 -2.48 -7.13 -7.61
C GLY A 9 -1.81 -8.21 -6.75
N MET A 10 -1.90 -8.08 -5.41
CA MET A 10 -1.31 -9.02 -4.46
C MET A 10 -2.01 -10.39 -4.43
N LEU A 11 -3.31 -10.45 -4.73
CA LEU A 11 -4.10 -11.68 -4.81
C LEU A 11 -3.84 -12.45 -6.12
N VAL A 12 -2.57 -12.70 -6.43
CA VAL A 12 -2.14 -13.64 -7.49
C VAL A 12 -2.52 -15.06 -7.10
N GLN A 13 -2.33 -15.39 -5.82
CA GLN A 13 -2.79 -16.61 -5.18
C GLN A 13 -3.79 -16.25 -4.06
N PRO A 14 -4.71 -17.16 -3.68
CA PRO A 14 -5.62 -16.91 -2.58
C PRO A 14 -4.87 -16.62 -1.27
N ALA A 15 -5.30 -15.61 -0.53
CA ALA A 15 -4.63 -15.17 0.70
C ALA A 15 -5.63 -14.61 1.72
N SER A 16 -5.30 -14.71 3.00
CA SER A 16 -6.08 -14.04 4.05
C SER A 16 -5.71 -12.55 4.17
N GLY A 17 -6.56 -11.77 4.83
CA GLY A 17 -6.25 -10.36 5.13
C GLY A 17 -4.97 -10.17 5.95
N TYR A 18 -4.64 -11.15 6.81
CA TYR A 18 -3.39 -11.16 7.55
C TYR A 18 -2.18 -11.44 6.66
N ASP A 19 -2.27 -12.41 5.76
CA ASP A 19 -1.18 -12.71 4.80
C ASP A 19 -0.88 -11.48 3.93
N LEU A 20 -1.92 -10.76 3.49
CA LEU A 20 -1.78 -9.51 2.75
C LEU A 20 -1.07 -8.42 3.57
N LYS A 21 -1.40 -8.31 4.86
CA LYS A 21 -0.70 -7.37 5.78
C LYS A 21 0.77 -7.73 5.93
N GLN A 22 1.10 -9.01 6.11
CA GLN A 22 2.48 -9.48 6.20
C GLN A 22 3.24 -9.19 4.89
N ALA A 23 2.62 -9.42 3.74
CA ALA A 23 3.21 -9.09 2.45
C ALA A 23 3.47 -7.58 2.27
N PHE A 24 2.59 -6.70 2.79
CA PHE A 24 2.85 -5.25 2.85
C PHE A 24 4.10 -4.93 3.67
N GLU A 25 4.25 -5.55 4.86
CA GLU A 25 5.38 -5.31 5.76
C GLU A 25 6.71 -5.83 5.19
N GLN A 26 6.69 -6.93 4.44
CA GLN A 26 7.90 -7.56 3.92
C GLN A 26 8.34 -7.02 2.56
N GLN A 27 7.41 -6.75 1.64
CA GLN A 27 7.74 -6.43 0.25
C GLN A 27 7.43 -5.00 -0.18
N GLN A 28 6.59 -4.27 0.56
CA GLN A 28 6.10 -2.95 0.14
C GLN A 28 6.30 -1.83 1.18
N ALA A 29 7.03 -2.09 2.26
CA ALA A 29 7.26 -1.11 3.33
C ALA A 29 7.83 0.24 2.87
N HIS A 30 8.55 0.27 1.73
CA HIS A 30 9.10 1.50 1.15
C HIS A 30 8.13 2.30 0.28
N TYR A 31 7.06 1.68 -0.25
CA TYR A 31 6.18 2.32 -1.25
C TYR A 31 4.75 2.53 -0.75
N TRP A 32 4.27 1.66 0.15
CA TRP A 32 2.91 1.77 0.66
C TRP A 32 2.75 1.03 1.99
N SER A 33 2.23 1.73 3.01
CA SER A 33 1.79 1.09 4.25
C SER A 33 0.26 1.06 4.29
N ALA A 34 -0.29 -0.15 4.48
CA ALA A 34 -1.70 -0.33 4.80
C ALA A 34 -1.79 -1.06 6.14
N ASN A 35 -2.61 -0.53 7.05
CA ASN A 35 -2.90 -1.20 8.31
C ASN A 35 -4.10 -2.15 8.16
N LEU A 36 -4.29 -3.06 9.12
CA LEU A 36 -5.40 -4.01 9.09
C LEU A 36 -6.78 -3.32 9.08
N ALA A 37 -6.88 -2.15 9.73
CA ALA A 37 -8.10 -1.35 9.76
C ALA A 37 -8.47 -0.77 8.38
N GLN A 38 -7.53 -0.68 7.45
CA GLN A 38 -7.78 -0.33 6.05
C GLN A 38 -8.01 -1.56 5.18
N ILE A 39 -7.22 -2.63 5.40
CA ILE A 39 -7.26 -3.84 4.57
C ILE A 39 -8.62 -4.54 4.69
N TYR A 40 -9.09 -4.86 5.90
CA TYR A 40 -10.30 -5.67 6.05
C TYR A 40 -11.58 -4.99 5.54
N PRO A 41 -11.84 -3.70 5.82
CA PRO A 41 -12.99 -3.01 5.23
C PRO A 41 -12.90 -2.94 3.70
N THR A 42 -11.69 -2.77 3.15
CA THR A 42 -11.49 -2.76 1.69
C THR A 42 -11.78 -4.12 1.08
N LEU A 43 -11.29 -5.21 1.67
CA LEU A 43 -11.60 -6.58 1.21
C LEU A 43 -13.10 -6.87 1.27
N LYS A 44 -13.78 -6.47 2.35
CA LYS A 44 -15.24 -6.62 2.49
C LYS A 44 -16.00 -5.86 1.40
N ARG A 45 -15.57 -4.64 1.09
CA ARG A 45 -16.17 -3.84 0.01
C ARG A 45 -15.93 -4.49 -1.36
N MET A 46 -14.70 -4.92 -1.63
CA MET A 46 -14.35 -5.58 -2.89
C MET A 46 -15.12 -6.90 -3.10
N GLU A 47 -15.37 -7.65 -2.04
CA GLU A 47 -16.25 -8.83 -2.07
C GLU A 47 -17.70 -8.46 -2.39
N ALA A 48 -18.24 -7.42 -1.75
CA ALA A 48 -19.60 -6.92 -2.03
C ALA A 48 -19.75 -6.41 -3.49
N GLU A 49 -18.66 -5.89 -4.07
CA GLU A 49 -18.58 -5.47 -5.47
C GLU A 49 -18.36 -6.64 -6.45
N GLY A 50 -18.22 -7.87 -5.96
CA GLY A 50 -17.97 -9.07 -6.79
C GLY A 50 -16.56 -9.17 -7.36
N LEU A 51 -15.63 -8.33 -6.89
CA LEU A 51 -14.22 -8.36 -7.31
C LEU A 51 -13.46 -9.51 -6.67
N LEU A 52 -13.91 -9.96 -5.49
CA LEU A 52 -13.35 -11.07 -4.74
C LEU A 52 -14.46 -12.07 -4.36
N ASN A 53 -14.09 -13.33 -4.27
CA ASN A 53 -14.82 -14.34 -3.51
C ASN A 53 -13.99 -14.70 -2.28
N SER A 54 -14.64 -15.22 -1.24
CA SER A 54 -13.94 -15.77 -0.09
C SER A 54 -14.47 -17.12 0.33
N GLU A 55 -13.62 -17.83 1.07
CA GLU A 55 -13.92 -19.09 1.70
C GLU A 55 -13.33 -19.10 3.11
N GLU A 56 -14.03 -19.73 4.06
CA GLU A 56 -13.45 -20.03 5.36
C GLU A 56 -12.58 -21.28 5.23
N GLN A 57 -11.31 -21.13 5.60
CA GLN A 57 -10.38 -22.25 5.70
C GLN A 57 -10.05 -22.50 7.17
N LEU A 58 -9.96 -23.77 7.55
CA LEU A 58 -9.42 -24.16 8.85
C LEU A 58 -7.99 -23.67 8.96
N SER A 59 -7.64 -23.16 10.13
CA SER A 59 -6.26 -22.81 10.47
C SER A 59 -5.66 -23.96 11.29
N ASP A 60 -4.38 -24.27 11.06
CA ASP A 60 -3.66 -25.28 11.85
C ASP A 60 -3.57 -24.89 13.33
N LYS A 61 -3.60 -23.58 13.63
CA LYS A 61 -3.65 -23.02 14.97
C LYS A 61 -4.54 -21.77 14.97
N GLY A 62 -5.60 -21.78 15.77
CA GLY A 62 -6.49 -20.62 15.97
C GLY A 62 -7.81 -20.69 15.19
N PRO A 63 -8.57 -19.57 15.17
CA PRO A 63 -9.87 -19.53 14.52
C PRO A 63 -9.76 -19.74 12.99
N PRO A 64 -10.84 -20.18 12.33
CA PRO A 64 -10.90 -20.25 10.86
C PRO A 64 -10.49 -18.91 10.25
N ARG A 65 -9.70 -18.98 9.17
CA ARG A 65 -9.27 -17.80 8.43
C ARG A 65 -10.11 -17.63 7.18
N LYS A 66 -10.51 -16.39 6.92
CA LYS A 66 -11.19 -16.01 5.68
C LYS A 66 -10.15 -15.78 4.60
N VAL A 67 -10.13 -16.63 3.57
CA VAL A 67 -9.22 -16.57 2.44
C VAL A 67 -9.94 -15.96 1.26
N TYR A 68 -9.33 -14.94 0.64
CA TYR A 68 -9.89 -14.22 -0.49
C TYR A 68 -9.23 -14.70 -1.79
N ARG A 69 -10.03 -14.79 -2.85
CA ARG A 69 -9.60 -15.09 -4.21
C ARG A 69 -10.18 -14.07 -5.18
N ARG A 70 -9.35 -13.55 -6.08
CA ARG A 70 -9.78 -12.62 -7.13
C ARG A 70 -10.70 -13.32 -8.13
N THR A 71 -11.81 -12.66 -8.49
CA THR A 71 -12.75 -13.14 -9.52
C THR A 71 -12.30 -12.72 -10.93
N GLY A 72 -13.05 -13.15 -11.95
CA GLY A 72 -12.87 -12.63 -13.31
C GLY A 72 -13.07 -11.11 -13.39
N LEU A 73 -14.09 -10.59 -12.68
CA LEU A 73 -14.37 -9.16 -12.59
C LEU A 73 -13.21 -8.42 -11.88
N GLY A 74 -12.72 -8.97 -10.77
CA GLY A 74 -11.55 -8.40 -10.07
C GLY A 74 -10.29 -8.38 -10.94
N ARG A 75 -10.10 -9.39 -11.80
CA ARG A 75 -8.99 -9.39 -12.77
C ARG A 75 -9.16 -8.31 -13.83
N ALA A 76 -10.36 -8.14 -14.37
CA ALA A 76 -10.65 -7.09 -15.36
C ALA A 76 -10.42 -5.68 -14.77
N ALA A 77 -10.88 -5.43 -13.54
CA ALA A 77 -10.67 -4.17 -12.83
C ALA A 77 -9.17 -3.84 -12.62
N LEU A 78 -8.35 -4.86 -12.31
CA LEU A 78 -6.90 -4.67 -12.22
C LEU A 78 -6.28 -4.30 -13.56
N VAL A 79 -6.70 -4.97 -14.64
CA VAL A 79 -6.19 -4.69 -16.00
C VAL A 79 -6.57 -3.28 -16.43
N ASP A 80 -7.81 -2.87 -16.21
CA ASP A 80 -8.31 -1.52 -16.52
C ASP A 80 -7.49 -0.45 -15.79
N TRP A 81 -7.24 -0.65 -14.49
CA TRP A 81 -6.38 0.25 -13.71
C TRP A 81 -4.96 0.34 -14.26
N LEU A 82 -4.35 -0.78 -14.67
CA LEU A 82 -3.01 -0.80 -15.27
C LEU A 82 -2.98 -0.11 -16.64
N GLN A 83 -4.05 -0.21 -17.42
CA GLN A 83 -4.19 0.45 -18.72
C GLN A 83 -4.33 1.97 -18.59
N GLY A 84 -4.78 2.47 -17.44
CA GLY A 84 -4.80 3.90 -17.12
C GLY A 84 -3.41 4.56 -17.05
N GLY A 85 -2.33 3.77 -17.07
CA GLY A 85 -0.95 4.24 -17.02
C GLY A 85 -0.46 4.54 -15.59
N PRO A 86 0.85 4.80 -15.44
CA PRO A 86 1.44 5.05 -14.13
C PRO A 86 0.94 6.39 -13.56
N GLU A 87 0.37 6.36 -12.36
CA GLU A 87 0.14 7.56 -11.56
C GLU A 87 1.48 8.02 -10.96
N VAL A 88 2.22 8.84 -11.71
CA VAL A 88 3.47 9.44 -11.23
C VAL A 88 3.13 10.65 -10.37
N HIS A 89 3.08 10.44 -9.06
CA HIS A 89 3.09 11.57 -8.13
C HIS A 89 4.49 12.19 -8.15
N THR A 90 4.57 13.46 -8.51
CA THR A 90 5.80 14.22 -8.31
C THR A 90 5.86 14.56 -6.84
N ASP A 91 6.50 13.70 -6.05
CA ASP A 91 6.82 14.05 -4.67
C ASP A 91 7.60 15.36 -4.71
N ARG A 92 6.97 16.42 -4.22
CA ARG A 92 7.67 17.69 -4.03
C ARG A 92 8.60 17.45 -2.86
N LEU A 93 9.86 17.13 -3.16
CA LEU A 93 10.94 17.02 -2.21
C LEU A 93 11.30 18.42 -1.71
N SER A 94 10.38 19.06 -0.99
CA SER A 94 10.51 20.43 -0.49
C SER A 94 11.77 20.60 0.35
N TRP A 95 12.18 19.57 1.09
CA TRP A 95 13.42 19.56 1.83
C TRP A 95 14.67 19.64 0.93
N LEU A 96 14.66 19.04 -0.27
CA LEU A 96 15.76 19.21 -1.24
C LEU A 96 15.81 20.64 -1.78
N ALA A 97 14.65 21.25 -2.01
CA ALA A 97 14.59 22.66 -2.39
C ALA A 97 15.14 23.56 -1.25
N GLN A 98 14.79 23.26 0.01
CA GLN A 98 15.33 23.95 1.18
C GLN A 98 16.86 23.83 1.27
N VAL A 99 17.42 22.64 0.98
CA VAL A 99 18.88 22.45 0.89
C VAL A 99 19.48 23.36 -0.18
N GLY A 100 18.83 23.50 -1.33
CA GLY A 100 19.26 24.42 -2.39
C GLY A 100 19.27 25.90 -1.99
N PHE A 101 18.51 26.28 -0.97
CA PHE A 101 18.40 27.65 -0.45
C PHE A 101 19.08 27.86 0.91
N LEU A 102 19.86 26.88 1.39
CA LEU A 102 20.55 26.97 2.69
C LEU A 102 21.45 28.21 2.83
N ALA A 103 21.96 28.72 1.72
CA ALA A 103 22.83 29.90 1.70
C ALA A 103 22.16 31.18 2.22
N GLU A 104 20.82 31.24 2.27
CA GLU A 104 20.07 32.37 2.84
C GLU A 104 20.06 32.38 4.38
N LEU A 105 20.46 31.27 5.02
CA LEU A 105 20.59 31.18 6.48
C LEU A 105 22.00 31.55 6.92
N GLU A 106 22.11 32.14 8.11
CA GLU A 106 23.39 32.30 8.81
C GLU A 106 24.04 30.92 9.08
N PRO A 107 25.38 30.83 9.17
CA PRO A 107 26.08 29.54 9.31
C PRO A 107 25.58 28.65 10.45
N ALA A 108 25.18 29.24 11.57
CA ALA A 108 24.61 28.50 12.70
C ALA A 108 23.28 27.81 12.34
N GLY A 109 22.41 28.49 11.59
CA GLY A 109 21.13 27.95 11.15
C GLY A 109 21.28 26.89 10.05
N GLN A 110 22.33 26.98 9.22
CA GLN A 110 22.66 25.94 8.24
C GLN A 110 23.03 24.62 8.92
N VAL A 111 23.86 24.68 9.97
CA VAL A 111 24.26 23.49 10.75
C VAL A 111 23.07 22.87 11.45
N GLU A 112 22.24 23.66 12.13
CA GLU A 112 21.03 23.17 12.81
C GLU A 112 20.06 22.46 11.86
N PHE A 113 19.82 23.04 10.68
CA PHE A 113 18.97 22.42 9.66
C PHE A 113 19.51 21.06 9.19
N LEU A 114 20.82 20.97 8.95
CA LEU A 114 21.45 19.70 8.53
C LEU A 114 21.44 18.64 9.64
N GLU A 115 21.48 19.03 10.91
CA GLU A 115 21.32 18.12 12.04
C GLU A 115 19.89 17.56 12.11
N GLN A 116 18.86 18.38 11.85
CA GLN A 116 17.47 17.94 11.83
C GLN A 116 17.18 16.93 10.71
N LEU A 117 17.90 17.01 9.58
CA LEU A 117 17.77 16.05 8.46
C LEU A 117 18.37 14.67 8.74
N ARG A 118 19.15 14.50 9.82
CA ARG A 118 19.79 13.22 10.18
C ARG A 118 18.92 12.28 11.02
N ALA A 119 17.79 12.76 11.55
CA ALA A 119 16.87 12.01 12.41
C ALA A 119 15.89 11.16 11.58
#